data_AF-A0A7W6B6D3-F1
#
_entry.id   AF-A0A7W6B6D3-F1
#
_cell.length_a   1.000
_cell.length_b   1.000
_cell.length_c   1.000
_cell.angle_alpha   90.00
_cell.angle_beta   90.00
_cell.angle_gamma   90.00
#
_symmetry.space_group_name_H-M   'P 1'
#
loop_
_entity.id
_entity.type
_entity.pdbx_description
1 polymer ?
#
loop_
_entity_poly.entity_id
_entity_poly.type
_entity_poly.pdbx_seq_one_letter_code
_entity_poly.pdbx_strand_id
1 'polypeptide(L)'
;MGDLLIRDVPDAMKRQLQESAQRNGRSLSEEAIEIIRQQIAVKRAGVSAGQRLRFLMGEERLSDEEVEAIAASRHELDREPPRFET
;
A
#
# COMPACT_ATOMS: atom_id res chain seq x y z
N MET A 1 -6.47 -24.64 16.57
CA MET A 1 -6.08 -23.38 17.19
C MET A 1 -4.61 -23.49 17.54
N GLY A 2 -3.74 -22.88 16.74
CA GLY A 2 -2.30 -22.88 17.02
C GLY A 2 -1.92 -21.55 17.62
N ASP A 3 -1.42 -21.55 18.87
CA ASP A 3 -0.80 -20.37 19.44
C ASP A 3 0.55 -20.13 18.76
N LEU A 4 0.77 -18.91 18.29
CA LEU A 4 2.06 -18.47 17.75
C LEU A 4 2.90 -17.92 18.92
N LEU A 5 3.98 -18.62 19.25
CA LEU A 5 4.96 -18.14 20.22
C LEU A 5 6.15 -17.50 19.51
N ILE A 6 6.36 -16.22 19.75
CA ILE A 6 7.53 -15.49 19.27
C ILE A 6 8.57 -15.49 20.39
N ARG A 7 9.67 -16.20 20.19
CA ARG A 7 10.81 -16.25 21.12
C ARG A 7 11.87 -15.23 20.73
N ASP A 8 12.73 -14.89 21.69
CA ASP A 8 13.90 -14.03 21.48
C ASP A 8 13.57 -12.62 20.95
N VAL A 9 12.40 -12.08 21.30
CA VAL A 9 12.03 -10.69 20.96
C VAL A 9 12.93 -9.74 21.74
N PRO A 10 13.62 -8.79 21.07
CA PRO A 10 14.45 -7.80 21.75
C PRO A 10 13.66 -6.98 22.77
N ASP A 11 14.24 -6.67 23.92
CA ASP A 11 13.52 -5.97 25.00
C ASP A 11 13.10 -4.54 24.62
N ALA A 12 13.83 -3.90 23.69
CA ALA A 12 13.41 -2.63 23.10
C ALA A 12 12.10 -2.78 22.33
N MET A 13 11.97 -3.87 21.55
CA MET A 13 10.78 -4.16 20.76
C MET A 13 9.59 -4.54 21.65
N LYS A 14 9.82 -5.31 22.73
CA LYS A 14 8.77 -5.59 23.72
C LYS A 14 8.21 -4.31 24.34
N ARG A 15 9.08 -3.38 24.73
CA ARG A 15 8.68 -2.08 25.29
C ARG A 15 7.87 -1.25 24.31
N GLN A 16 8.32 -1.14 23.06
CA GLN A 16 7.58 -0.44 22.01
C GLN A 16 6.19 -1.04 21.77
N LEU A 17 6.09 -2.38 21.76
CA LEU A 17 4.81 -3.06 21.60
C LEU A 17 3.86 -2.82 22.78
N GLN A 18 4.38 -2.82 24.01
CA GLN A 18 3.61 -2.49 25.22
C GLN A 18 3.09 -1.06 25.20
N GLU A 19 3.93 -0.09 24.82
CA GLU A 19 3.54 1.31 24.69
C GLU A 19 2.46 1.51 23.63
N SER A 20 2.60 0.84 22.47
CA SER A 20 1.59 0.88 21.40
C SER A 20 0.26 0.29 21.86
N ALA A 21 0.30 -0.88 22.50
CA ALA A 21 -0.88 -1.54 23.04
C ALA A 21 -1.61 -0.66 24.07
N GLN A 22 -0.86 -0.03 24.98
CA GLN A 22 -1.41 0.89 25.97
C GLN A 22 -2.03 2.14 25.34
N ARG A 23 -1.37 2.72 24.33
CA ARG A 23 -1.89 3.88 23.59
C ARG A 23 -3.19 3.54 22.85
N ASN A 24 -3.29 2.33 22.31
CA ASN A 24 -4.44 1.88 21.54
C ASN A 24 -5.53 1.22 22.39
N GLY A 25 -5.35 1.12 23.73
CA GLY A 25 -6.30 0.50 24.64
C GLY A 25 -6.50 -1.00 24.40
N ARG A 26 -5.47 -1.69 23.91
CA ARG A 26 -5.49 -3.10 23.51
C ARG A 26 -4.61 -3.95 24.40
N SER A 27 -4.87 -5.26 24.44
CA SER A 27 -3.90 -6.20 24.98
C SER A 27 -2.68 -6.33 24.06
N LEU A 28 -1.55 -6.80 24.62
CA LEU A 28 -0.31 -6.97 23.86
C LEU A 28 -0.47 -7.96 22.69
N SER A 29 -1.22 -9.04 22.90
CA SER A 29 -1.51 -10.04 21.87
C SER A 29 -2.40 -9.48 20.77
N GLU A 30 -3.44 -8.73 21.11
CA GLU A 30 -4.30 -8.07 20.13
C GLU A 30 -3.52 -7.06 19.29
N GLU A 31 -2.69 -6.23 19.92
CA GLU A 31 -1.86 -5.28 19.19
C GLU A 31 -0.87 -5.97 18.25
N ALA A 32 -0.25 -7.07 18.70
CA ALA A 32 0.62 -7.87 17.84
C ALA A 32 -0.13 -8.46 16.63
N ILE A 33 -1.35 -8.97 16.84
CA ILE A 33 -2.21 -9.49 15.76
C ILE A 33 -2.54 -8.39 14.76
N GLU A 34 -2.90 -7.20 15.23
CA GLU A 34 -3.26 -6.08 14.38
C GLU A 34 -2.07 -5.59 13.54
N ILE A 35 -0.88 -5.49 14.15
CA ILE A 35 0.35 -5.15 13.41
C ILE A 35 0.61 -6.20 12.31
N ILE A 36 0.51 -7.49 12.63
CA ILE A 36 0.71 -8.56 11.65
C ILE A 36 -0.32 -8.48 10.52
N ARG A 37 -1.60 -8.25 10.85
CA ARG A 37 -2.68 -8.08 9.86
C ARG A 37 -2.40 -6.91 8.92
N GLN A 38 -1.99 -5.77 9.45
CA GLN A 38 -1.63 -4.60 8.65
C GLN A 38 -0.47 -4.90 7.70
N GLN A 39 0.60 -5.53 8.19
CA GLN A 39 1.75 -5.88 7.35
C GLN A 39 1.39 -6.91 6.27
N ILE A 40 0.54 -7.89 6.59
CA ILE A 40 0.00 -8.82 5.58
C ILE A 40 -0.84 -8.07 4.55
N ALA A 41 -1.71 -7.15 4.97
CA ALA A 41 -2.53 -6.35 4.08
C ALA A 41 -1.68 -5.48 3.17
N VAL A 42 -0.64 -4.82 3.69
CA VAL A 42 0.33 -4.04 2.90
C VAL A 42 1.08 -4.94 1.91
N LYS A 43 1.49 -6.13 2.31
CA LYS A 43 2.19 -7.09 1.43
C LYS A 43 1.27 -7.66 0.35
N ARG A 44 -0.02 -7.87 0.66
CA ARG A 44 -1.05 -8.39 -0.26
C ARG A 44 -1.64 -7.31 -1.17
N ALA A 45 -1.68 -6.07 -0.70
CA ALA A 45 -1.85 -4.90 -1.53
C ALA A 45 -0.61 -4.82 -2.41
N GLY A 46 -0.58 -5.66 -3.45
CA GLY A 46 0.46 -5.62 -4.46
C GLY A 46 0.60 -4.18 -4.93
N VAL A 47 1.84 -3.80 -5.27
CA VAL A 47 2.23 -2.48 -5.77
C VAL A 47 1.09 -1.90 -6.62
N SER A 48 0.54 -0.74 -6.28
CA SER A 48 -0.61 -0.20 -7.02
C SER A 48 -0.26 -0.11 -8.52
N ALA A 49 -1.26 -0.17 -9.40
CA ALA A 49 -1.00 -0.05 -10.84
C ALA A 49 -0.16 1.20 -11.14
N GLY A 50 -0.44 2.33 -10.48
CA GLY A 50 0.35 3.54 -10.60
C GLY A 50 1.80 3.41 -10.09
N GLN A 51 2.03 2.66 -9.02
CA GLN A 51 3.38 2.46 -8.48
C GLN A 51 4.19 1.45 -9.31
N ARG A 52 3.53 0.48 -9.97
CA ARG A 52 4.14 -0.38 -10.99
C ARG A 52 4.51 0.42 -12.24
N LEU A 53 3.60 1.26 -12.72
CA LEU A 53 3.84 2.14 -13.87
C LEU A 53 4.98 3.12 -13.59
N ARG A 54 5.00 3.75 -12.40
CA ARG A 54 6.09 4.64 -11.98
C ARG A 54 7.43 3.92 -11.92
N PHE A 55 7.47 2.67 -11.45
CA PHE A 55 8.70 1.87 -11.47
C PHE A 55 9.20 1.59 -12.89
N LEU A 56 8.29 1.35 -13.85
CA LEU A 56 8.64 1.11 -15.25
C LEU A 56 9.06 2.38 -16.00
N MET A 57 8.49 3.53 -15.66
CA MET A 57 8.79 4.82 -16.31
C MET A 57 10.12 5.46 -15.85
N GLY A 58 10.77 4.93 -14.80
CA GLY A 58 12.04 5.47 -14.31
C GLY A 58 11.92 6.87 -13.67
N GLU A 59 13.03 7.62 -13.65
CA GLU A 59 13.09 9.00 -13.11
C GLU A 59 12.60 10.06 -14.12
N GLU A 60 12.12 9.64 -15.29
CA GLU A 60 11.67 10.53 -16.33
C GLU A 60 10.38 11.24 -15.90
N ARG A 61 10.45 12.56 -15.80
CA ARG A 61 9.31 13.41 -15.49
C ARG A 61 8.72 13.92 -16.79
N LEU A 62 7.39 13.88 -16.87
CA LEU A 62 6.66 14.62 -17.88
C LEU A 62 7.04 16.10 -17.75
N SER A 63 7.30 16.72 -18.88
CA SER A 63 7.46 18.17 -18.98
C SER A 63 6.13 18.87 -18.68
N ASP A 64 6.19 20.15 -18.32
CA ASP A 64 5.00 20.93 -18.03
C ASP A 64 4.05 21.02 -19.24
N GLU A 65 4.60 21.05 -20.47
CA GLU A 65 3.84 21.03 -21.72
C GLU A 65 3.06 19.72 -21.91
N GLU A 66 3.68 18.58 -21.61
CA GLU A 66 3.02 17.27 -21.68
C GLU A 66 1.92 17.12 -20.63
N VAL A 67 2.14 17.66 -19.43
CA VAL A 67 1.13 17.65 -18.36
C VAL A 67 -0.10 18.47 -18.78
N GLU A 68 0.11 19.64 -19.38
CA GLU A 68 -0.98 20.49 -19.86
C GLU A 68 -1.76 19.83 -21.01
N ALA A 69 -1.06 19.18 -21.94
CA ALA A 69 -1.69 18.42 -23.02
C ALA A 69 -2.59 17.28 -22.49
N ILE A 70 -2.15 16.55 -21.46
CA ILE A 70 -2.95 15.51 -20.80
C ILE A 70 -4.15 16.13 -20.05
N ALA A 71 -3.98 17.30 -19.43
CA ALA A 71 -5.08 17.98 -18.76
C ALA A 71 -6.17 18.40 -19.76
N ALA A 72 -5.78 18.92 -20.92
CA ALA A 72 -6.69 19.25 -22.00
C ALA A 72 -7.43 18.02 -22.54
N SER A 73 -6.73 16.89 -22.73
CA SER A 73 -7.32 15.67 -23.30
C SER A 73 -8.37 15.01 -22.40
N ARG A 74 -8.37 15.29 -21.08
CA ARG A 74 -9.37 14.76 -20.14
C ARG A 74 -10.78 15.30 -20.37
N HIS A 75 -10.90 16.41 -21.09
CA HIS A 75 -12.18 17.03 -21.43
C HIS A 75 -12.67 16.66 -22.83
N GLU A 76 -11.91 15.84 -23.56
CA GLU A 76 -12.33 15.30 -24.84
C GLU A 76 -13.44 14.26 -24.65
N LEU A 77 -14.24 14.06 -25.70
CA LEU A 77 -15.25 13.02 -25.73
C LEU A 77 -14.58 11.65 -25.57
N ASP A 78 -15.14 10.82 -24.69
CA ASP A 78 -14.66 9.45 -24.50
C ASP A 78 -14.60 8.72 -25.85
N ARG A 79 -13.51 7.99 -26.08
CA ARG A 79 -13.35 7.21 -27.31
C ARG A 79 -14.46 6.18 -27.39
N GLU A 80 -15.05 6.00 -28.58
CA GLU A 80 -16.02 4.94 -28.79
C GLU A 80 -15.42 3.59 -28.33
N PRO A 81 -16.17 2.79 -27.55
CA PRO A 81 -15.72 1.48 -27.12
C PRO A 81 -15.25 0.66 -28.32
N PRO A 82 -14.13 -0.07 -28.21
CA PRO A 82 -13.66 -0.92 -29.30
C PRO A 82 -14.75 -1.92 -29.68
N ARG A 83 -15.06 -2.01 -30.99
CA ARG A 83 -15.96 -3.04 -31.52
C ARG A 83 -15.14 -4.30 -31.76
N PHE A 84 -15.48 -5.37 -31.05
CA PHE A 84 -14.81 -6.68 -31.14
C PHE A 84 -15.49 -7.60 -32.18
N GLU A 85 -16.10 -7.01 -33.22
CA GLU A 85 -16.68 -7.79 -34.32
C GLU A 85 -15.54 -8.60 -34.99
N THR A 86 -15.79 -9.90 -35.15
CA THR A 86 -14.83 -10.91 -35.61
C THR A 86 -14.83 -11.04 -37.12
#